data_AF-A0A9D1I3B5-F1
#
_entry.id   AF-A0A9D1I3B5-F1
#
_cell.length_a   1.000
_cell.length_b   1.000
_cell.length_c   1.000
_cell.angle_alpha   90.00
_cell.angle_beta   90.00
_cell.angle_gamma   90.00
#
_symmetry.space_group_name_H-M   'P 1'
#
loop_
_entity.id
_entity.type
_entity.pdbx_description
1 polymer ?
#
loop_
_entity_poly.entity_id
_entity_poly.type
_entity_poly.pdbx_seq_one_letter_code
_entity_poly.pdbx_strand_id
1 'polypeptide(L)'
;MAYEVKIGISNKHLHLSEEHIEILFGKGHQLTPTKPLVQPGQFACEEKVDIVGPKRTLKGIRVLGPARKETQVELAMTDARTIGISAPVRESGKLEGTPGCK
;
A
#
# COMPACT_ATOMS: atom_id res chain seq x y z
N MET A 1 8.22 36.50 4.65
CA MET A 1 6.99 35.71 4.43
C MET A 1 7.30 34.28 4.85
N ALA A 2 6.48 33.70 5.73
CA ALA A 2 6.61 32.30 6.11
C ALA A 2 5.68 31.46 5.23
N TYR A 3 6.19 30.35 4.69
CA TYR A 3 5.39 29.39 3.95
C TYR A 3 4.90 28.32 4.94
N GLU A 4 3.59 28.08 4.98
CA GLU A 4 3.00 26.98 5.75
C GLU A 4 2.57 25.85 4.81
N VAL A 5 2.89 24.62 5.19
CA VAL A 5 2.51 23.41 4.45
C VAL A 5 1.94 22.36 5.40
N LYS A 6 0.83 21.73 5.00
CA LYS A 6 0.25 20.62 5.76
C LYS A 6 1.08 19.36 5.56
N ILE A 7 1.41 18.69 6.66
CA ILE A 7 2.18 17.44 6.65
C ILE A 7 1.23 16.25 6.66
N GLY A 8 1.46 15.31 5.74
CA GLY A 8 0.84 13.99 5.74
C GLY A 8 1.82 12.95 6.27
N ILE A 9 1.35 12.07 7.16
CA ILE A 9 2.15 10.94 7.68
C ILE A 9 1.51 9.66 7.16
N SER A 10 2.29 8.88 6.41
CA SER A 10 1.87 7.58 5.90
C SER A 10 2.45 6.46 6.77
N ASN A 11 1.58 5.57 7.25
CA ASN A 11 2.02 4.28 7.78
C ASN A 11 2.15 3.28 6.61
N LYS A 12 2.71 2.09 6.85
CA LYS A 12 2.74 1.02 5.85
C LYS A 12 1.35 0.69 5.31
N HIS A 13 1.25 0.61 4.01
CA HIS A 13 -0.01 0.40 3.29
C HIS A 13 0.28 -0.16 1.90
N LEU A 14 -0.79 -0.49 1.18
CA LEU A 14 -0.70 -0.90 -0.22
C LEU A 14 -1.86 -0.36 -1.04
N HIS A 15 -1.59 -0.23 -2.34
CA HIS A 15 -2.57 -0.02 -3.38
C HIS A 15 -2.69 -1.31 -4.19
N LEU A 16 -3.89 -1.65 -4.64
CA LEU A 16 -4.14 -2.87 -5.39
C LEU A 16 -4.63 -2.56 -6.80
N SER A 17 -4.28 -3.42 -7.75
CA SER A 17 -4.98 -3.52 -9.03
C SER A 17 -6.31 -4.24 -8.89
N GLU A 18 -7.22 -4.02 -9.83
CA GLU A 18 -8.53 -4.69 -9.86
C GLU A 18 -8.36 -6.22 -9.83
N GLU A 19 -7.42 -6.74 -10.63
CA GLU A 19 -7.08 -8.17 -10.66
C GLU A 19 -6.69 -8.69 -9.26
N HIS A 20 -5.82 -7.97 -8.54
CA HIS A 20 -5.39 -8.40 -7.21
C HIS A 20 -6.49 -8.22 -6.15
N ILE A 21 -7.40 -7.26 -6.32
CA ILE A 21 -8.60 -7.17 -5.48
C ILE A 21 -9.44 -8.44 -5.64
N GLU A 22 -9.69 -8.86 -6.88
CA GLU A 22 -10.48 -10.07 -7.14
C GLU A 22 -9.80 -11.34 -6.60
N ILE A 23 -8.48 -11.46 -6.75
CA ILE A 23 -7.72 -12.62 -6.26
C ILE A 23 -7.76 -12.70 -4.73
N LEU A 24 -7.62 -11.56 -4.04
CA LEU A 24 -7.49 -11.52 -2.58
C LEU A 24 -8.83 -11.53 -1.85
N PHE A 25 -9.85 -10.87 -2.41
CA PHE A 25 -11.13 -10.64 -1.74
C PHE A 25 -12.33 -11.26 -2.45
N GLY A 26 -12.16 -11.79 -3.67
CA GLY A 26 -13.20 -12.46 -4.45
C GLY A 26 -13.60 -11.69 -5.70
N LYS A 27 -14.05 -12.42 -6.72
CA LYS A 27 -14.43 -11.86 -8.02
C LYS A 27 -15.54 -10.81 -7.89
N GLY A 28 -15.35 -9.65 -8.52
CA GLY A 28 -16.28 -8.51 -8.44
C GLY A 28 -16.31 -7.78 -7.10
N HIS A 29 -15.38 -8.04 -6.18
CA HIS A 29 -15.30 -7.34 -4.90
C HIS A 29 -14.98 -5.85 -5.11
N GLN A 30 -15.70 -4.98 -4.41
CA GLN A 30 -15.42 -3.54 -4.38
C GLN A 30 -14.83 -3.16 -3.04
N LEU A 31 -13.73 -2.39 -3.06
CA LEU A 31 -13.09 -1.89 -1.83
C LEU A 31 -14.07 -1.06 -1.01
N THR A 32 -14.11 -1.31 0.30
CA THR A 32 -15.07 -0.66 1.21
C THR A 32 -14.43 0.58 1.85
N PRO A 33 -14.83 1.82 1.49
CA PRO A 33 -14.19 3.02 2.02
C PRO A 33 -14.50 3.23 3.51
N THR A 34 -13.47 3.54 4.31
CA THR A 34 -13.62 3.86 5.74
C THR A 34 -13.37 5.32 6.05
N LYS A 35 -12.32 5.91 5.45
CA LYS A 35 -11.90 7.27 5.76
C LYS A 35 -11.28 7.94 4.53
N PRO A 36 -11.70 9.17 4.16
CA PRO A 36 -11.04 9.93 3.12
C PRO A 36 -9.63 10.36 3.54
N LEU A 37 -8.70 10.37 2.58
CA LEU A 37 -7.37 10.93 2.76
C LEU A 37 -7.34 12.40 2.33
N VAL A 38 -6.21 13.06 2.57
CA VAL A 38 -6.02 14.48 2.21
C VAL A 38 -6.05 14.67 0.70
N GLN A 39 -5.54 13.70 -0.05
CA GLN A 39 -5.54 13.70 -1.51
C GLN A 39 -6.97 13.45 -2.02
N PRO A 40 -7.52 14.32 -2.89
CA PRO A 40 -8.86 14.15 -3.44
C PRO A 40 -9.07 12.77 -4.06
N GLY A 41 -10.19 12.13 -3.70
CA GLY A 41 -10.58 10.82 -4.22
C GLY A 41 -9.82 9.62 -3.63
N GLN A 42 -8.82 9.81 -2.76
CA GLN A 42 -8.13 8.70 -2.10
C GLN A 42 -8.78 8.39 -0.74
N PHE A 43 -8.83 7.11 -0.38
CA PHE A 43 -9.44 6.67 0.88
C PHE A 43 -8.74 5.43 1.45
N ALA A 44 -8.79 5.29 2.77
CA ALA A 44 -8.46 4.03 3.43
C ALA A 44 -9.65 3.08 3.36
N CYS A 45 -9.39 1.79 3.15
CA CYS A 45 -10.44 0.77 3.00
C CYS A 45 -10.58 -0.09 4.26
N GLU A 46 -11.69 -0.82 4.44
CA GLU A 46 -11.85 -1.78 5.54
C GLU A 46 -10.86 -2.93 5.40
N GLU A 47 -10.59 -3.31 4.16
CA GLU A 47 -9.72 -4.39 3.75
C GLU A 47 -8.30 -4.21 4.28
N LYS A 48 -7.74 -5.34 4.69
CA LYS A 48 -6.36 -5.49 5.14
C LYS A 48 -5.81 -6.78 4.59
N VAL A 49 -4.51 -6.78 4.31
CA VAL A 49 -3.78 -7.98 3.87
C VAL A 49 -2.60 -8.23 4.79
N ASP A 50 -2.13 -9.46 4.80
CA ASP A 50 -0.84 -9.79 5.37
C ASP A 50 0.21 -9.71 4.26
N ILE A 51 1.38 -9.13 4.56
CA ILE A 51 2.52 -9.09 3.65
C ILE A 51 3.54 -10.11 4.13
N VAL A 52 3.75 -11.16 3.37
CA VAL A 52 4.65 -12.27 3.67
C VAL A 52 5.94 -12.09 2.88
N GLY A 53 7.03 -11.74 3.58
CA GLY A 53 8.37 -11.76 3.01
C GLY A 53 9.17 -12.98 3.45
N PRO A 54 10.41 -13.14 2.94
CA PRO A 54 11.25 -14.31 3.22
C PRO A 54 11.54 -14.58 4.71
N LYS A 55 11.52 -13.55 5.56
CA LYS A 55 11.85 -13.68 7.00
C LYS A 55 10.63 -13.71 7.91
N ARG A 56 9.66 -12.83 7.68
CA ARG A 56 8.52 -12.59 8.57
C ARG A 56 7.32 -12.10 7.77
N THR A 57 6.16 -12.09 8.44
CA THR A 57 4.91 -11.54 7.95
C THR A 57 4.57 -10.24 8.68
N LEU A 58 4.19 -9.19 7.95
CA LEU A 58 3.52 -8.02 8.51
C LEU A 58 2.01 -8.24 8.40
N LYS A 59 1.32 -8.24 9.54
CA LYS A 59 -0.12 -8.55 9.55
C LYS A 59 -0.99 -7.30 9.45
N GLY A 60 -2.13 -7.44 8.80
CA GLY A 60 -3.20 -6.44 8.84
C GLY A 60 -2.84 -5.09 8.21
N ILE A 61 -2.13 -5.11 7.08
CA ILE A 61 -1.68 -3.93 6.35
C ILE A 61 -2.83 -3.35 5.54
N ARG A 62 -3.03 -2.03 5.69
CA ARG A 62 -4.19 -1.31 5.18
C ARG A 62 -4.14 -1.15 3.65
N VAL A 63 -5.24 -1.50 2.98
CA VAL A 63 -5.46 -1.17 1.56
C VAL A 63 -5.94 0.29 1.44
N LEU A 64 -5.37 1.01 0.47
CA LEU A 64 -5.82 2.36 0.09
C LEU A 64 -6.44 2.32 -1.31
N GLY A 65 -7.65 2.84 -1.41
CA GLY A 65 -8.41 2.96 -2.64
C GLY A 65 -8.32 4.34 -3.29
N PRO A 66 -8.80 4.47 -4.54
CA PRO A 66 -9.42 3.41 -5.35
C PRO A 66 -8.40 2.41 -5.90
N ALA A 67 -8.90 1.36 -6.57
CA ALA A 67 -8.05 0.46 -7.35
C ALA A 67 -7.16 1.25 -8.32
N ARG A 68 -5.93 0.79 -8.49
CA ARG A 68 -4.95 1.38 -9.41
C ARG A 68 -4.68 0.46 -10.58
N LYS A 69 -3.91 0.95 -11.56
CA LYS A 69 -3.46 0.12 -12.68
C LYS A 69 -2.54 -1.02 -12.22
N GLU A 70 -1.69 -0.76 -11.24
CA GLU A 70 -0.68 -1.69 -10.75
C GLU A 70 -0.69 -1.72 -9.21
N THR A 71 -0.44 -2.91 -8.64
CA THR A 71 -0.31 -3.08 -7.19
C THR A 71 1.02 -2.52 -6.70
N GLN A 72 0.97 -1.78 -5.59
CA GLN A 72 2.14 -1.16 -4.98
C GLN A 72 2.08 -1.29 -3.48
N VAL A 73 3.19 -1.73 -2.89
CA VAL A 73 3.37 -1.86 -1.44
C VAL A 73 4.35 -0.79 -0.98
N GLU A 74 3.94 0.03 0.00
CA GLU A 74 4.76 1.09 0.57
C GLU A 74 5.12 0.76 2.01
N LEU A 75 6.41 0.57 2.28
CA LEU A 75 6.96 0.18 3.58
C LEU A 75 8.04 1.14 4.03
N ALA A 76 8.16 1.33 5.34
CA ALA A 76 9.38 1.88 5.91
C ALA A 76 10.56 0.91 5.68
N MET A 77 11.78 1.43 5.64
CA MET A 77 12.99 0.61 5.47
C MET A 77 13.15 -0.44 6.59
N THR A 78 12.69 -0.11 7.80
CA THR A 78 12.66 -1.03 8.95
C THR A 78 11.66 -2.17 8.78
N ASP A 79 10.48 -1.89 8.23
CA ASP A 79 9.47 -2.90 7.90
C ASP A 79 9.99 -3.84 6.79
N ALA A 80 10.60 -3.28 5.73
CA ALA A 80 11.21 -4.06 4.65
C ALA A 80 12.32 -4.99 5.17
N ARG A 81 13.21 -4.49 6.04
CA ARG A 81 14.24 -5.30 6.71
C ARG A 81 13.62 -6.41 7.56
N THR A 82 12.51 -6.13 8.24
CA THR A 82 11.80 -7.09 9.12
C THR A 82 11.29 -8.29 8.33
N ILE A 83 10.73 -8.07 7.14
CA ILE A 83 10.24 -9.14 6.26
C ILE A 83 11.34 -9.73 5.37
N GLY A 84 12.54 -9.16 5.36
CA GLY A 84 13.68 -9.67 4.61
C GLY A 84 13.68 -9.26 3.13
N ILE A 85 13.10 -8.10 2.82
CA ILE A 85 13.06 -7.54 1.48
C ILE A 85 13.99 -6.32 1.41
N SER A 86 14.83 -6.26 0.38
CA SER A 86 15.68 -5.10 0.08
C SER A 86 14.92 -4.12 -0.83
N ALA A 87 13.95 -3.39 -0.27
CA ALA A 87 13.15 -2.42 -1.02
C ALA A 87 13.95 -1.13 -1.31
N PRO A 88 14.03 -0.66 -2.57
CA PRO A 88 14.68 0.61 -2.90
C PRO A 88 13.80 1.82 -2.52
N VAL A 89 14.41 2.98 -2.33
CA VAL A 89 13.67 4.25 -2.19
C VAL A 89 13.22 4.71 -3.57
N ARG A 90 11.91 4.93 -3.75
CA ARG A 90 11.28 5.31 -5.01
C ARG A 90 10.11 6.26 -4.78
N GLU A 91 9.78 7.03 -5.81
CA GLU A 91 8.50 7.75 -5.88
C GLU A 91 7.37 6.79 -6.27
N SER A 92 6.14 7.11 -5.86
CA SER A 92 4.94 6.32 -6.17
C SER A 92 4.82 6.10 -7.68
N GLY A 93 4.57 4.86 -8.12
CA GLY A 93 4.46 4.46 -9.52
C GLY A 93 5.78 4.06 -10.20
N LYS A 94 6.96 4.27 -9.59
CA LYS A 94 8.26 3.83 -10.15
C LYS A 94 8.65 2.45 -9.64
N LEU A 95 7.97 1.41 -10.13
CA LEU A 95 8.08 0.03 -9.66
C LEU A 95 9.13 -0.85 -10.37
N GLU A 96 9.78 -0.34 -11.42
CA GLU A 96 10.77 -1.11 -12.18
C GLU A 96 11.96 -1.56 -11.32
N GLY A 97 12.31 -2.85 -11.40
CA GLY A 97 13.41 -3.43 -10.62
C GLY A 97 13.16 -3.46 -9.10
N THR A 98 11.91 -3.32 -8.65
CA THR A 98 11.55 -3.51 -7.24
C THR A 98 11.29 -4.99 -6.91
N PRO A 99 11.61 -5.46 -5.69
CA PRO A 99 11.33 -6.83 -5.28
C PRO A 99 9.83 -7.04 -5.00
N GLY A 100 9.36 -8.27 -5.17
CA GLY A 100 8.00 -8.68 -4.81
C GLY A 100 7.87 -9.26 -3.39
N CYS A 101 6.63 -9.50 -2.98
CA CYS A 101 6.24 -10.22 -1.77
C CYS A 101 5.02 -11.10 -2.06
N LYS A 102 4.65 -11.96 -1.11
CA LYS A 102 3.38 -12.69 -1.13
C LYS A 102 2.35 -12.03 -0.23
#